data_AF-A0A3Q4GQ43-F1
#
_entry.id   AF-A0A3Q4GQ43-F1
#
_cell.length_a   1.000
_cell.length_b   1.000
_cell.length_c   1.000
_cell.angle_alpha   90.00
_cell.angle_beta   90.00
_cell.angle_gamma   90.00
#
_symmetry.space_group_name_H-M   'P 1'
#
loop_
_entity.id
_entity.type
_entity.pdbx_description
1 polymer ?
#
loop_
_entity_poly.entity_id
_entity_poly.type
_entity_poly.pdbx_seq_one_letter_code
_entity_poly.pdbx_strand_id
1 'polypeptide(L)' 'EISSCFCALLSWNFAMNEMKVVTALTLKRYQLIAEPTMKPKIIPRLVLRSLNGIHIKIKPLDAES' A
#
# COMPACT_ATOMS: atom_id res chain seq x y z
N GLU A 1 -23.91 10.89 18.70
CA GLU A 1 -22.51 11.22 18.34
C GLU A 1 -21.53 10.08 18.62
N ILE A 2 -21.54 9.44 19.80
CA ILE A 2 -20.63 8.32 20.16
C ILE A 2 -20.75 7.10 19.22
N SER A 3 -21.97 6.77 18.78
CA SER A 3 -22.22 5.62 17.88
C SER A 3 -21.56 5.76 16.50
N SER A 4 -21.42 6.99 15.97
CA SER A 4 -20.78 7.25 14.68
C SER A 4 -19.26 6.99 14.73
N CYS A 5 -18.62 7.32 15.84
CA CYS A 5 -17.18 7.15 16.04
C CYS A 5 -16.79 5.66 16.17
N PHE A 6 -17.64 4.85 16.80
CA PHE A 6 -17.39 3.41 16.99
C PHE A 6 -17.35 2.62 15.67
N CYS A 7 -18.28 2.89 14.75
CA CYS A 7 -18.31 2.23 13.45
C CYS A 7 -17.07 2.58 12.60
N ALA A 8 -16.64 3.85 12.62
CA ALA A 8 -15.47 4.32 11.89
C ALA A 8 -14.17 3.63 12.34
N LEU A 9 -14.02 3.39 13.65
CA LEU A 9 -12.86 2.71 14.21
C LEU A 9 -12.81 1.23 13.81
N LEU A 10 -13.94 0.54 13.78
CA LEU A 10 -13.99 -0.87 13.36
C LEU A 10 -13.54 -1.04 11.91
N SER A 11 -14.09 -0.23 11.00
CA SER A 11 -13.72 -0.28 9.58
C SER A 11 -12.25 0.12 9.35
N TRP A 12 -11.73 1.09 10.10
CA TRP A 12 -10.32 1.48 10.00
C TRP A 12 -9.39 0.37 10.48
N ASN A 13 -9.67 -0.25 11.63
CA ASN A 13 -8.88 -1.37 12.14
C ASN A 13 -8.90 -2.56 11.16
N PHE A 14 -10.05 -2.83 10.55
CA PHE A 14 -10.17 -3.85 9.51
C PHE A 14 -9.29 -3.54 8.29
N ALA A 15 -9.43 -2.35 7.71
CA ALA A 15 -8.61 -1.92 6.57
C ALA A 15 -7.10 -1.95 6.90
N MET A 16 -6.71 -1.51 8.10
CA MET A 16 -5.32 -1.54 8.56
C MET A 16 -4.80 -2.96 8.73
N ASN A 17 -5.60 -3.88 9.24
CA ASN A 17 -5.21 -5.27 9.41
C ASN A 17 -5.04 -5.97 8.05
N GLU A 18 -5.95 -5.75 7.10
CA GLU A 18 -5.79 -6.27 5.73
C GLU A 18 -4.52 -5.73 5.07
N MET A 19 -4.27 -4.42 5.14
CA MET A 19 -3.07 -3.82 4.58
C MET A 19 -1.79 -4.41 5.18
N LYS A 20 -1.76 -4.66 6.50
CA LYS A 20 -0.61 -5.29 7.17
C LYS A 20 -0.37 -6.71 6.66
N VAL A 21 -1.43 -7.53 6.58
CA VAL A 21 -1.32 -8.93 6.12
C VAL A 21 -0.88 -8.98 4.67
N VAL A 22 -1.50 -8.20 3.79
CA VAL A 22 -1.14 -8.14 2.36
C VAL A 22 0.31 -7.68 2.21
N THR A 23 0.72 -6.60 2.90
CA THR A 23 2.09 -6.09 2.81
C THR A 23 3.12 -7.12 3.27
N ALA A 24 2.86 -7.82 4.38
CA ALA A 24 3.76 -8.87 4.87
C ALA A 24 3.89 -10.04 3.89
N LEU A 25 2.78 -10.49 3.30
CA LEU A 25 2.79 -11.58 2.31
C LEU A 25 3.49 -11.16 1.01
N THR A 26 3.26 -9.92 0.55
CA THR A 26 3.93 -9.37 -0.63
C THR A 26 5.44 -9.32 -0.42
N LEU A 27 5.91 -8.80 0.71
CA LEU A 27 7.34 -8.73 1.02
C LEU A 27 7.98 -10.10 1.24
N LYS A 28 7.21 -11.09 1.70
CA LYS A 28 7.69 -12.47 1.86
C LYS A 28 7.94 -13.16 0.52
N ARG A 29 7.11 -12.90 -0.49
CA ARG A 29 7.16 -13.59 -1.80
C ARG A 29 7.90 -12.81 -2.86
N TYR A 30 8.00 -11.49 -2.71
CA TYR A 30 8.52 -10.60 -3.73
C TYR A 30 9.47 -9.55 -3.17
N GLN A 31 10.55 -9.31 -3.91
CA GLN A 31 11.39 -8.14 -3.77
C GLN A 31 10.78 -6.99 -4.56
N LEU A 32 10.42 -5.91 -3.86
CA LEU A 32 9.92 -4.67 -4.46
C LEU A 32 11.07 -3.69 -4.66
N ILE A 33 11.33 -3.30 -5.91
CA ILE A 33 12.40 -2.39 -6.29
C ILE A 33 11.76 -1.12 -6.85
N ALA A 34 11.95 0.00 -6.15
CA ALA A 34 11.48 1.31 -6.62
C ALA A 34 12.37 1.81 -7.77
N GLU A 35 11.75 2.35 -8.82
CA GLU A 35 12.50 2.91 -9.93
C GLU A 35 13.00 4.33 -9.59
N PRO A 36 14.33 4.58 -9.54
CA PRO A 36 14.88 5.85 -9.08
C PRO A 36 14.61 7.02 -10.02
N THR A 37 14.34 6.74 -11.29
CA THR A 37 14.05 7.74 -12.34
C THR A 37 12.60 8.22 -12.31
N MET A 38 11.67 7.45 -11.75
CA MET A 38 10.23 7.74 -11.78
C MET A 38 9.67 7.93 -10.37
N LYS A 39 10.16 8.97 -9.66
CA LYS A 39 9.63 9.34 -8.34
C LYS A 39 8.17 9.81 -8.44
N PRO A 40 7.25 9.32 -7.59
CA PRO A 40 5.86 9.74 -7.58
C PRO A 40 5.71 11.25 -7.32
N LYS A 41 5.00 11.96 -8.19
CA LYS A 41 4.62 13.38 -7.97
C LYS A 41 3.24 13.42 -7.33
N ILE A 42 3.18 13.78 -6.06
CA ILE A 42 1.93 13.82 -5.29
C ILE A 42 1.12 15.06 -5.69
N ILE A 43 -0.17 14.87 -5.97
CA ILE A 43 -1.13 15.97 -6.13
C ILE A 43 -2.14 15.93 -4.97
N PRO A 44 -2.27 17.02 -4.20
CA PRO A 44 -3.34 17.13 -3.21
C PRO A 44 -4.68 17.35 -3.93
N ARG A 45 -5.48 16.28 -4.02
CA ARG A 45 -6.93 16.33 -4.32
C ARG A 45 -7.70 15.84 -3.10
N LEU A 46 -9.03 15.81 -3.18
CA LEU A 46 -9.92 15.25 -2.13
C LEU A 46 -9.41 13.91 -1.58
N VAL A 47 -8.78 13.10 -2.44
CA VAL A 47 -7.92 11.98 -2.04
C VAL A 47 -6.54 12.20 -2.66
N LEU A 48 -5.48 12.03 -1.87
CA LEU A 48 -4.10 12.09 -2.34
C LEU A 48 -3.87 11.00 -3.41
N ARG A 49 -3.43 11.42 -4.60
CA ARG A 49 -3.04 10.51 -5.70
C ARG A 49 -1.75 10.98 -6.35
N SER A 50 -0.96 10.03 -6.86
CA SER A 50 0.22 10.33 -7.68
C SER A 50 -0.21 10.72 -9.09
N LEU A 51 0.39 11.76 -9.68
CA LEU A 51 0.15 12.17 -11.07
C LEU A 51 0.72 11.16 -12.08
N ASN A 52 1.91 10.65 -11.80
CA ASN A 52 2.69 9.80 -12.70
C ASN A 52 2.63 8.31 -12.35
N GLY A 53 1.75 7.93 -11.41
CA GLY A 53 1.68 6.58 -10.86
C GLY A 53 2.79 6.28 -9.87
N ILE A 54 2.88 5.02 -9.44
CA ILE A 54 3.96 4.49 -8.60
C ILE A 54 4.60 3.35 -9.39
N HIS A 55 5.87 3.51 -9.77
CA HIS A 55 6.59 2.55 -10.60
C HIS A 55 7.41 1.63 -9.70
N ILE A 56 7.02 0.36 -9.63
CA ILE A 56 7.64 -0.66 -8.79
C ILE A 56 7.94 -1.88 -9.66
N LYS A 57 9.20 -2.31 -9.68
CA LYS A 57 9.62 -3.59 -10.26
C LYS A 57 9.48 -4.67 -9.19
N ILE A 58 8.91 -5.81 -9.59
CA ILE A 58 8.61 -6.92 -8.68
C ILE A 58 9.44 -8.13 -9.14
N LYS A 59 10.35 -8.61 -8.29
CA LYS A 59 11.10 -9.87 -8.51
C LYS A 59 10.59 -10.93 -7.54
N PRO A 60 10.15 -12.12 -7.98
CA PRO A 60 9.82 -13.21 -7.06
C PRO A 60 11.08 -13.66 -6.30
N LEU A 61 10.94 -13.90 -4.99
CA LEU A 61 12.04 -14.38 -4.15
C LEU A 61 12.26 -15.90 -4.32
N ASP A 62 11.22 -16.64 -4.67
CA ASP A 62 11.24 -18.11 -4.80
C ASP A 62 11.65 -18.60 -6.22
N ALA A 63 12.09 -17.71 -7.12
CA ALA A 63 12.52 -18.08 -8.47
C ALA A 63 14.00 -18.46 -8.58
N GLU A 64 14.72 -18.52 -7.45
CA GLU A 64 16.07 -19.07 -7.35
C GLU A 64 16.06 -20.31 -6.44
N SER A 65 15.51 -21.40 -6.99
CA SER A 65 15.73 -22.78 -6.55
C SER A 65 15.69 -23.71 -7.76
#